data_AF-A0A8D8D7V6-F1
#
_entry.id   AF-A0A8D8D7V6-F1
#
_cell.length_a   1.000
_cell.length_b   1.000
_cell.length_c   1.000
_cell.angle_alpha   90.00
_cell.angle_beta   90.00
_cell.angle_gamma   90.00
#
_symmetry.space_group_name_H-M   'P 1'
#
loop_
_entity.id
_entity.type
_entity.pdbx_description
1 polymer ?
#
loop_
_entity_poly.entity_id
_entity_poly.type
_entity_poly.pdbx_seq_one_letter_code
_entity_poly.pdbx_strand_id
1 'polypeptide(L)'
;MVLVLNGVLQDECPMDTHSLFVQHPVYRETATQFLSIPTKTVGAPGLLYVCQRELAAVAPHDKNVNIIGSDDATTCVIVVVRHSGSGAVALAHLDGNGTDEAVSTMVARVQELAFGYPEGRIELQLIGGFKDTQGYAEDLFSNIMQSFHKHPLEIDLTQACVGELNTILRGDINWPIIYGIGVNVKTGEIFPATFPDKGPDLQLRMARHFTGGHQ
;
A
#
# COMPACT_ATOMS: atom_id res chain seq x y z
N MET A 1 -4.72 -12.64 15.08
CA MET A 1 -3.93 -13.65 14.35
C MET A 1 -4.04 -13.32 12.88
N VAL A 2 -2.94 -13.05 12.17
CA VAL A 2 -1.57 -12.82 12.67
C VAL A 2 -0.76 -12.02 11.65
N LEU A 3 -0.50 -10.74 11.97
CA LEU A 3 0.57 -10.02 11.31
C LEU A 3 1.91 -10.69 11.67
N VAL A 4 2.74 -10.92 10.66
CA VAL A 4 4.12 -11.35 10.82
C VAL A 4 4.98 -10.10 10.65
N LEU A 5 5.78 -9.78 11.66
CA LEU A 5 6.70 -8.64 11.66
C LEU A 5 8.12 -9.17 11.83
N ASN A 6 8.98 -8.93 10.84
CA ASN A 6 10.37 -9.43 10.83
C ASN A 6 10.48 -10.95 11.06
N GLY A 7 9.58 -11.73 10.44
CA GLY A 7 9.52 -13.19 10.60
C GLY A 7 8.95 -13.68 11.94
N VAL A 8 8.46 -12.78 12.79
CA VAL A 8 7.85 -13.12 14.09
C VAL A 8 6.35 -12.88 14.03
N LEU A 9 5.58 -13.92 14.32
CA LEU A 9 4.13 -13.84 14.52
C LEU A 9 3.82 -12.93 15.71
N GLN A 10 2.94 -11.96 15.51
CA GLN A 10 2.55 -11.04 16.57
C GLN A 10 1.29 -11.52 17.29
N ASP A 11 1.31 -11.48 18.63
CA ASP A 11 0.12 -11.69 19.44
C ASP A 11 -0.76 -10.44 19.45
N GLU A 12 -0.11 -9.27 19.59
CA GLU A 12 -0.75 -7.95 19.61
C GLU A 12 -0.34 -7.13 18.40
N CYS A 13 -1.27 -6.35 17.86
CA CYS A 13 -0.99 -5.43 16.77
C CYS A 13 -0.34 -4.16 17.33
N PRO A 14 0.73 -3.62 16.71
CA PRO A 14 1.24 -2.29 17.05
C PRO A 14 0.12 -1.25 17.03
N MET A 15 0.02 -0.44 18.08
CA MET A 15 -1.05 0.54 18.25
C MET A 15 -0.90 1.75 17.34
N ASP A 16 0.34 2.13 17.05
CA ASP A 16 0.73 3.30 16.28
C ASP A 16 2.06 3.06 15.54
N THR A 17 2.39 3.95 14.60
CA THR A 17 3.60 3.91 13.78
C THR A 17 4.85 3.99 14.64
N HIS A 18 4.83 4.79 15.71
CA HIS A 18 5.95 4.90 16.64
C HIS A 18 6.30 3.56 17.30
N SER A 19 5.29 2.86 17.84
CA SER A 19 5.42 1.56 18.47
C SER A 19 5.92 0.51 17.48
N LEU A 20 5.41 0.51 16.25
CA LEU A 20 5.91 -0.37 15.18
C LEU A 20 7.42 -0.18 14.99
N PHE A 21 7.89 1.06 14.86
CA PHE A 21 9.30 1.33 14.53
C PHE A 21 10.25 1.25 15.72
N VAL A 22 9.74 1.33 16.95
CA VAL A 22 10.52 1.03 18.17
C VAL A 22 10.69 -0.46 18.36
N GLN A 23 9.62 -1.25 18.16
CA GLN A 23 9.63 -2.70 18.35
C GLN A 23 10.29 -3.43 17.16
N HIS A 24 10.16 -2.89 15.94
CA HIS A 24 10.71 -3.46 14.72
C HIS A 24 11.53 -2.42 13.94
N PRO A 25 12.76 -2.08 14.39
CA PRO A 25 13.59 -1.05 13.75
C PRO A 25 13.98 -1.33 12.29
N VAL A 26 13.89 -2.58 11.83
CA VAL A 26 14.17 -2.99 10.44
C VAL A 26 13.39 -2.15 9.42
N TYR A 27 12.16 -1.72 9.77
CA TYR A 27 11.35 -0.90 8.88
C TYR A 27 11.92 0.51 8.66
N ARG A 28 12.74 1.03 9.59
CA ARG A 28 13.47 2.29 9.39
C ARG A 28 14.52 2.15 8.30
N GLU A 29 15.21 1.00 8.27
CA GLU A 29 16.23 0.71 7.27
C GLU A 29 15.60 0.51 5.88
N THR A 30 14.54 -0.28 5.78
CA THR A 30 13.85 -0.52 4.51
C THR A 30 13.14 0.73 3.99
N ALA A 31 12.59 1.59 4.87
CA ALA A 31 12.06 2.89 4.48
C ALA A 31 13.17 3.83 3.99
N THR A 32 14.33 3.89 4.66
CA THR A 32 15.47 4.69 4.21
C THR A 32 15.95 4.26 2.82
N GLN A 33 16.05 2.95 2.57
CA GLN A 33 16.39 2.42 1.26
C GLN A 33 15.34 2.81 0.21
N PHE A 34 14.05 2.72 0.55
CA PHE A 34 12.97 3.11 -0.36
C PHE A 34 12.98 4.60 -0.70
N LEU A 35 13.18 5.46 0.29
CA LEU A 35 13.30 6.92 0.11
C LEU A 35 14.52 7.32 -0.72
N SER A 36 15.54 6.46 -0.80
CA SER A 36 16.71 6.68 -1.65
C SER A 36 16.47 6.39 -3.14
N ILE A 37 15.36 5.71 -3.47
CA ILE A 37 15.00 5.40 -4.86
C ILE A 37 14.47 6.69 -5.52
N PRO A 38 15.06 7.14 -6.65
CA PRO A 38 14.55 8.29 -7.37
C PRO A 38 13.11 8.07 -7.86
N THR A 39 12.25 9.07 -7.67
CA THR A 39 10.87 9.05 -8.17
C THR A 39 10.84 8.91 -9.69
N LYS A 40 10.18 7.86 -10.18
CA LYS A 40 10.04 7.59 -11.62
C LYS A 40 8.73 8.20 -12.14
N THR A 41 8.78 8.93 -13.24
CA THR A 41 7.56 9.32 -13.96
C THR A 41 7.11 8.16 -14.85
N VAL A 42 5.93 7.61 -14.58
CA VAL A 42 5.38 6.44 -15.30
C VAL A 42 4.36 6.93 -16.33
N GLY A 43 4.60 6.57 -17.60
CA GLY A 43 3.68 6.88 -18.70
C GLY A 43 2.51 5.89 -18.80
N ALA A 44 1.52 6.21 -19.63
CA ALA A 44 0.30 5.42 -19.81
C ALA A 44 0.49 3.96 -20.32
N PRO A 45 1.45 3.64 -21.21
CA PRO A 45 1.54 2.29 -21.77
C PRO A 45 1.76 1.19 -20.72
N GLY A 46 0.77 0.31 -20.57
CA GLY A 46 0.78 -0.80 -19.63
C GLY A 46 0.67 -0.40 -18.16
N LEU A 47 0.21 0.83 -17.88
CA LEU A 47 -0.13 1.31 -16.55
C LEU A 47 -1.59 0.96 -16.20
N LEU A 48 -1.79 0.39 -15.02
CA LEU A 48 -3.07 0.35 -14.33
C LEU A 48 -3.01 1.33 -13.14
N TYR A 49 -3.57 2.52 -13.33
CA TYR A 49 -3.64 3.53 -12.28
C TYR A 49 -4.85 3.30 -11.37
N VAL A 50 -4.62 3.24 -10.07
CA VAL A 50 -5.62 3.03 -9.02
C VAL A 50 -5.86 4.36 -8.30
N CYS A 51 -7.08 4.89 -8.35
CA CYS A 51 -7.43 6.12 -7.65
C CYS A 51 -7.64 5.88 -6.14
N GLN A 52 -7.70 6.97 -5.38
CA GLN A 52 -8.17 6.94 -3.99
C GLN A 52 -9.53 6.22 -3.91
N ARG A 53 -9.68 5.32 -2.92
CA ARG A 53 -10.83 4.42 -2.73
C ARG A 53 -11.06 3.43 -3.88
N GLU A 54 -10.06 3.13 -4.68
CA GLU A 54 -10.08 2.00 -5.60
C GLU A 54 -9.08 0.92 -5.18
N LEU A 55 -9.28 -0.26 -5.76
CA LEU A 55 -8.44 -1.44 -5.60
C LEU A 55 -8.34 -2.13 -6.96
N ALA A 56 -7.15 -2.59 -7.30
CA ALA A 56 -6.99 -3.51 -8.42
C ALA A 56 -6.00 -4.62 -8.07
N ALA A 57 -6.17 -5.77 -8.72
CA ALA A 57 -5.27 -6.91 -8.58
C ALA A 57 -4.87 -7.44 -9.96
N VAL A 58 -3.60 -7.80 -10.10
CA VAL A 58 -2.98 -8.24 -11.34
C VAL A 58 -1.95 -9.32 -11.07
N ALA A 59 -1.68 -10.16 -12.06
CA ALA A 59 -0.70 -11.24 -11.96
C ALA A 59 0.40 -11.10 -13.02
N PRO A 60 1.59 -11.69 -12.81
CA PRO A 60 2.72 -11.56 -13.74
C PRO A 60 2.46 -12.12 -15.14
N HIS A 61 1.39 -12.90 -15.36
CA HIS A 61 1.04 -13.42 -16.67
C HIS A 61 0.09 -12.50 -17.47
N ASP A 62 -0.41 -11.41 -16.88
CA ASP A 62 -1.17 -10.40 -17.61
C ASP A 62 -0.29 -9.77 -18.71
N LYS A 63 -0.83 -9.68 -19.93
CA LYS A 63 -0.08 -9.21 -21.11
C LYS A 63 -0.23 -7.71 -21.35
N ASN A 64 -1.17 -7.06 -20.67
CA ASN A 64 -1.56 -5.68 -20.86
C ASN A 64 -1.06 -4.79 -19.72
N VAL A 65 -0.94 -5.32 -18.50
CA VAL A 65 -0.48 -4.56 -17.33
C VAL A 65 0.97 -4.90 -16.99
N ASN A 66 1.83 -3.88 -17.04
CA ASN A 66 3.23 -3.94 -16.66
C ASN A 66 3.47 -3.28 -15.30
N ILE A 67 2.74 -2.20 -15.01
CA ILE A 67 2.84 -1.43 -13.77
C ILE A 67 1.44 -1.21 -13.22
N ILE A 68 1.26 -1.49 -11.94
CA ILE A 68 0.11 -1.02 -11.16
C ILE A 68 0.59 0.09 -10.23
N GLY A 69 -0.15 1.19 -10.08
CA GLY A 69 0.34 2.32 -9.31
C GLY A 69 -0.75 3.27 -8.83
N SER A 70 -0.39 4.10 -7.88
CA SER A 70 -1.25 5.15 -7.31
C SER A 70 -0.40 6.30 -6.79
N ASP A 71 -0.99 7.49 -6.69
CA ASP A 71 -0.32 8.72 -6.27
C ASP A 71 -1.32 9.68 -5.61
N ASP A 72 -0.85 10.87 -5.24
CA ASP A 72 -1.56 11.91 -4.48
C ASP A 72 -1.88 11.51 -3.02
N ALA A 73 -1.18 10.52 -2.48
CA ALA A 73 -1.34 10.09 -1.09
C ALA A 73 -0.76 11.14 -0.14
N THR A 74 -1.64 11.91 0.49
CA THR A 74 -1.28 12.83 1.59
C THR A 74 -1.41 12.13 2.93
N THR A 75 -2.60 12.14 3.54
CA THR A 75 -2.89 11.34 4.74
C THR A 75 -3.30 9.90 4.41
N CYS A 76 -3.61 9.63 3.14
CA CYS A 76 -3.96 8.30 2.65
C CYS A 76 -2.75 7.36 2.66
N VAL A 77 -3.00 6.06 2.69
CA VAL A 77 -1.97 5.01 2.62
C VAL A 77 -2.23 4.13 1.40
N ILE A 78 -1.23 4.01 0.54
CA ILE A 78 -1.19 3.04 -0.55
C ILE A 78 -0.73 1.71 0.02
N VAL A 79 -1.60 0.72 -0.07
CA VAL A 79 -1.39 -0.64 0.44
C VAL A 79 -1.12 -1.56 -0.74
N VAL A 80 -0.07 -2.37 -0.63
CA VAL A 80 0.25 -3.42 -1.59
C VAL A 80 0.22 -4.76 -0.87
N VAL A 81 -0.57 -5.70 -1.40
CA VAL A 81 -0.60 -7.10 -0.97
C VAL A 81 -0.06 -7.94 -2.11
N ARG A 82 0.91 -8.81 -1.84
CA ARG A 82 1.56 -9.63 -2.86
C ARG A 82 1.67 -11.08 -2.42
N HIS A 83 1.37 -12.03 -3.31
CA HIS A 83 1.72 -13.43 -3.09
C HIS A 83 3.11 -13.71 -3.63
N SER A 84 4.03 -14.16 -2.78
CA SER A 84 5.44 -14.18 -3.14
C SER A 84 5.84 -15.23 -4.16
N GLY A 85 5.14 -16.37 -4.21
CA GLY A 85 5.41 -17.45 -5.17
C GLY A 85 4.80 -17.22 -6.56
N SER A 86 3.56 -16.73 -6.63
CA SER A 86 2.89 -16.46 -7.91
C SER A 86 3.21 -15.08 -8.48
N GLY A 87 3.65 -14.15 -7.63
CA GLY A 87 3.83 -12.74 -7.95
C GLY A 87 2.53 -11.97 -8.17
N ALA A 88 1.36 -12.54 -7.83
CA ALA A 88 0.10 -11.80 -7.86
C ALA A 88 0.16 -10.61 -6.89
N VAL A 89 -0.31 -9.44 -7.34
CA VAL A 89 -0.27 -8.18 -6.60
C VAL A 89 -1.66 -7.56 -6.59
N ALA A 90 -2.12 -7.15 -5.42
CA ALA A 90 -3.20 -6.18 -5.27
C ALA A 90 -2.64 -4.86 -4.75
N LEU A 91 -3.15 -3.74 -5.27
CA LEU A 91 -2.86 -2.40 -4.81
C LEU A 91 -4.18 -1.69 -4.51
N ALA A 92 -4.26 -1.05 -3.35
CA ALA A 92 -5.38 -0.20 -2.94
C ALA A 92 -4.87 1.14 -2.42
N HIS A 93 -5.60 2.21 -2.71
CA HIS A 93 -5.33 3.54 -2.15
C HIS A 93 -6.38 3.83 -1.08
N LEU A 94 -6.03 3.62 0.18
CA LEU A 94 -6.95 3.71 1.30
C LEU A 94 -6.93 5.09 1.93
N ASP A 95 -8.11 5.61 2.26
CA ASP A 95 -8.29 6.92 2.88
C ASP A 95 -9.08 6.87 4.20
N GLY A 96 -9.32 5.66 4.71
CA GLY A 96 -10.08 5.40 5.93
C GLY A 96 -11.53 4.96 5.71
N ASN A 97 -12.05 5.01 4.47
CA ASN A 97 -13.35 4.43 4.16
C ASN A 97 -13.22 2.96 3.71
N GLY A 98 -14.01 2.06 4.31
CA GLY A 98 -14.10 0.67 3.85
C GLY A 98 -12.84 -0.18 4.06
N THR A 99 -11.97 0.18 5.02
CA THR A 99 -10.66 -0.48 5.22
C THR A 99 -10.76 -2.00 5.38
N ASP A 100 -11.66 -2.52 6.23
CA ASP A 100 -11.82 -3.96 6.45
C ASP A 100 -12.24 -4.71 5.18
N GLU A 101 -13.14 -4.12 4.40
CA GLU A 101 -13.61 -4.68 3.13
C GLU A 101 -12.52 -4.67 2.06
N ALA A 102 -11.78 -3.56 1.96
CA ALA A 102 -10.65 -3.46 1.06
C ALA A 102 -9.58 -4.50 1.39
N VAL A 103 -9.20 -4.64 2.67
CA VAL A 103 -8.23 -5.66 3.11
C VAL A 103 -8.69 -7.07 2.76
N SER A 104 -9.94 -7.41 3.08
CA SER A 104 -10.51 -8.72 2.76
C SER A 104 -10.50 -8.99 1.25
N THR A 105 -10.86 -7.97 0.46
CA THR A 105 -10.89 -8.05 -1.01
C THR A 105 -9.48 -8.18 -1.59
N MET A 106 -8.50 -7.41 -1.11
CA MET A 106 -7.10 -7.50 -1.56
C MET A 106 -6.57 -8.92 -1.39
N VAL A 107 -6.73 -9.48 -0.19
CA VAL A 107 -6.21 -10.81 0.14
C VAL A 107 -6.94 -11.88 -0.69
N ALA A 108 -8.26 -11.82 -0.78
CA ALA A 108 -9.04 -12.76 -1.58
C ALA A 108 -8.62 -12.74 -3.07
N ARG A 109 -8.44 -11.55 -3.67
CA ARG A 109 -8.02 -11.42 -5.07
C ARG A 109 -6.60 -11.93 -5.31
N VAL A 110 -5.68 -11.65 -4.39
CA VAL A 110 -4.31 -12.17 -4.48
C VAL A 110 -4.30 -13.69 -4.39
N GLN A 111 -5.11 -14.29 -3.51
CA GLN A 111 -5.23 -15.75 -3.41
C GLN A 111 -5.85 -16.38 -4.65
N GLU A 112 -6.91 -15.76 -5.21
CA GLU A 112 -7.53 -16.19 -6.46
C GLU A 112 -6.52 -16.23 -7.61
N LEU A 113 -5.74 -15.15 -7.76
CA LEU A 113 -4.68 -15.04 -8.78
C LEU A 113 -3.46 -15.94 -8.49
N ALA A 114 -3.27 -16.36 -7.24
CA ALA A 114 -2.22 -17.29 -6.83
C ALA A 114 -2.64 -18.76 -6.97
N PHE A 115 -3.85 -19.06 -7.46
CA PHE A 115 -4.30 -20.43 -7.63
C PHE A 115 -3.29 -21.27 -8.44
N GLY A 116 -2.91 -22.43 -7.90
CA GLY A 116 -1.90 -23.32 -8.50
C GLY A 116 -0.45 -23.02 -8.09
N TYR A 117 -0.21 -22.02 -7.25
CA TYR A 117 1.10 -21.75 -6.62
C TYR A 117 1.04 -22.09 -5.13
N PRO A 118 1.31 -23.35 -4.74
CA PRO A 118 1.22 -23.79 -3.34
C PRO A 118 2.34 -23.23 -2.46
N GLU A 119 3.43 -22.77 -3.08
CA GLU A 119 4.57 -22.15 -2.41
C GLU A 119 4.40 -20.62 -2.40
N GLY A 120 4.85 -19.98 -1.32
CA GLY A 120 4.80 -18.54 -1.16
C GLY A 120 4.13 -18.12 0.14
N ARG A 121 4.12 -16.82 0.38
CA ARG A 121 3.42 -16.18 1.50
C ARG A 121 2.78 -14.88 1.05
N ILE A 122 1.85 -14.37 1.84
CA ILE A 122 1.23 -13.06 1.60
C ILE A 122 2.12 -12.01 2.23
N GLU A 123 2.66 -11.13 1.40
CA GLU A 123 3.49 -9.99 1.77
C GLU A 123 2.65 -8.71 1.73
N LEU A 124 2.85 -7.85 2.73
CA LEU A 124 2.20 -6.55 2.89
C LEU A 124 3.24 -5.44 2.82
N GLN A 125 2.89 -4.36 2.13
CA GLN A 125 3.68 -3.13 2.08
C GLN A 125 2.78 -1.92 2.25
N LEU A 126 3.19 -0.99 3.12
CA LEU A 126 2.45 0.23 3.47
C LEU A 126 3.28 1.46 3.12
N ILE A 127 2.77 2.32 2.24
CA ILE A 127 3.47 3.54 1.80
C ILE A 127 2.47 4.70 1.75
N GLY A 128 2.85 5.85 2.30
CA GLY A 128 1.99 7.03 2.34
C GLY A 128 1.68 7.44 3.77
N GLY A 129 0.77 8.39 3.95
CA GLY A 129 0.58 9.04 5.24
C GLY A 129 1.80 9.85 5.64
N PHE A 130 1.60 10.86 6.47
CA PHE A 130 2.69 11.60 7.10
C PHE A 130 2.21 12.05 8.49
N LYS A 131 3.07 12.67 9.28
CA LYS A 131 2.71 13.22 10.58
C LYS A 131 1.86 14.49 10.41
N ASP A 132 0.61 14.31 10.04
CA ASP A 132 -0.38 15.38 9.91
C ASP A 132 -0.85 15.87 11.29
N THR A 133 -1.34 17.11 11.35
CA THR A 133 -1.71 17.73 12.63
C THR A 133 -2.98 17.16 13.25
N GLN A 134 -3.84 16.51 12.46
CA GLN A 134 -5.13 15.98 12.90
C GLN A 134 -5.04 14.50 13.30
N GLY A 135 -3.94 13.83 12.97
CA GLY A 135 -3.73 12.41 13.27
C GLY A 135 -4.43 11.47 12.27
N TYR A 136 -4.91 11.96 11.13
CA TYR A 136 -5.67 11.14 10.18
C TYR A 136 -4.85 9.99 9.59
N ALA A 137 -3.57 10.24 9.27
CA ALA A 137 -2.69 9.20 8.75
C ALA A 137 -2.39 8.12 9.79
N GLU A 138 -2.31 8.52 11.07
CA GLU A 138 -2.06 7.61 12.20
C GLU A 138 -3.29 6.73 12.44
N ASP A 139 -4.48 7.34 12.53
CA ASP A 139 -5.75 6.61 12.66
C ASP A 139 -5.95 5.62 11.51
N LEU A 140 -5.62 6.01 10.28
CA LEU A 140 -5.68 5.15 9.11
C LEU A 140 -4.69 3.98 9.22
N PHE A 141 -3.44 4.24 9.60
CA PHE A 141 -2.44 3.21 9.82
C PHE A 141 -2.92 2.17 10.85
N SER A 142 -3.38 2.63 12.02
CA SER A 142 -3.87 1.74 13.08
C SER A 142 -5.05 0.90 12.61
N ASN A 143 -5.98 1.49 11.85
CA ASN A 143 -7.10 0.75 11.25
C ASN A 143 -6.62 -0.31 10.26
N ILE A 144 -5.73 0.03 9.33
CA ILE A 144 -5.18 -0.92 8.34
C ILE A 144 -4.49 -2.09 9.05
N MET A 145 -3.63 -1.79 10.02
CA MET A 145 -2.89 -2.81 10.77
C MET A 145 -3.83 -3.72 11.55
N GLN A 146 -4.86 -3.18 12.19
CA GLN A 146 -5.87 -3.98 12.88
C GLN A 146 -6.67 -4.86 11.91
N SER A 147 -7.06 -4.34 10.74
CA SER A 147 -7.76 -5.12 9.71
C SER A 147 -6.94 -6.32 9.26
N PHE A 148 -5.65 -6.13 9.00
CA PHE A 148 -4.75 -7.22 8.64
C PHE A 148 -4.48 -8.18 9.82
N HIS A 149 -4.34 -7.68 11.04
CA HIS A 149 -4.13 -8.52 12.24
C HIS A 149 -5.30 -9.47 12.56
N LYS A 150 -6.51 -9.07 12.17
CA LYS A 150 -7.74 -9.86 12.34
C LYS A 150 -7.94 -10.88 11.22
N HIS A 151 -7.20 -10.75 10.11
CA HIS A 151 -7.36 -11.62 8.96
C HIS A 151 -6.83 -13.04 9.25
N PRO A 152 -7.55 -14.12 8.90
CA PRO A 152 -7.20 -15.49 9.28
C PRO A 152 -5.91 -16.06 8.65
N LEU A 153 -5.22 -15.30 7.81
CA LEU A 153 -4.00 -15.74 7.12
C LEU A 153 -2.80 -15.05 7.73
N GLU A 154 -1.64 -15.70 7.66
CA GLU A 154 -0.38 -15.06 7.98
C GLU A 154 -0.04 -14.02 6.91
N ILE A 155 0.18 -12.78 7.35
CA ILE A 155 0.47 -11.64 6.47
C ILE A 155 1.75 -10.98 6.94
N ASP A 156 2.77 -11.04 6.10
CA ASP A 156 4.12 -10.58 6.40
C ASP A 156 4.32 -9.12 6.00
N LEU A 157 4.42 -8.22 6.97
CA LEU A 157 4.75 -6.82 6.68
C LEU A 157 6.22 -6.73 6.29
N THR A 158 6.45 -6.48 5.00
CA THR A 158 7.81 -6.44 4.41
C THR A 158 8.34 -5.03 4.19
N GLN A 159 7.46 -4.03 4.12
CA GLN A 159 7.83 -2.62 3.94
C GLN A 159 6.83 -1.69 4.62
N ALA A 160 7.33 -0.71 5.36
CA ALA A 160 6.52 0.32 5.99
C ALA A 160 7.23 1.68 5.89
N CYS A 161 6.79 2.50 4.94
CA CYS A 161 7.23 3.89 4.78
C CYS A 161 6.01 4.79 5.01
N VAL A 162 5.63 4.93 6.27
CA VAL A 162 4.42 5.64 6.71
C VAL A 162 4.69 6.54 7.92
N GLY A 163 3.77 7.46 8.20
CA GLY A 163 3.80 8.30 9.40
C GLY A 163 5.12 9.07 9.53
N GLU A 164 5.83 8.88 10.64
CA GLU A 164 7.12 9.56 10.88
C GLU A 164 8.19 9.24 9.82
N LEU A 165 8.17 8.06 9.20
CA LEU A 165 9.15 7.67 8.19
C LEU A 165 8.86 8.25 6.80
N ASN A 166 7.63 8.70 6.53
CA ASN A 166 7.27 9.38 5.29
C ASN A 166 7.10 10.90 5.49
N THR A 167 7.62 11.46 6.58
CA THR A 167 7.47 12.89 6.90
C THR A 167 8.76 13.67 6.65
N ILE A 168 8.65 14.81 5.98
CA ILE A 168 9.68 15.83 5.94
C ILE A 168 9.16 17.16 6.49
N LEU A 169 9.99 17.83 7.29
CA LEU A 169 9.70 19.16 7.81
C LEU A 169 10.17 20.21 6.80
N ARG A 170 9.27 21.07 6.31
CA ARG A 170 9.58 22.22 5.45
C ARG A 170 9.16 23.49 6.16
N GLY A 171 10.14 24.23 6.70
CA GLY A 171 9.85 25.28 7.67
C GLY A 171 9.31 24.65 8.96
N ASP A 172 8.11 25.04 9.37
CA ASP A 172 7.42 24.48 10.55
C ASP A 172 6.24 23.57 10.17
N ILE A 173 6.15 23.16 8.90
CA ILE A 173 5.03 22.37 8.37
C ILE A 173 5.54 21.00 7.94
N ASN A 174 4.87 19.95 8.40
CA ASN A 174 5.12 18.57 7.97
C ASN A 174 4.52 18.33 6.57
N TRP A 175 5.24 17.61 5.73
CA TRP A 175 4.81 17.18 4.41
C TRP A 175 5.12 15.69 4.19
N PRO A 176 4.30 14.98 3.39
CA PRO A 176 4.69 13.67 2.88
C PRO A 176 5.92 13.78 1.99
N ILE A 177 6.81 12.79 2.08
CA ILE A 177 7.95 12.64 1.15
C ILE A 177 7.49 11.91 -0.11
N ILE A 178 6.87 10.73 0.07
CA ILE A 178 6.31 9.91 -1.00
C ILE A 178 4.80 10.14 -1.08
N TYR A 179 4.35 10.53 -2.27
CA TYR A 179 2.94 10.71 -2.61
C TYR A 179 2.40 9.54 -3.43
N GLY A 180 3.28 8.84 -4.14
CA GLY A 180 2.88 7.80 -5.07
C GLY A 180 3.93 6.73 -5.27
N ILE A 181 3.44 5.56 -5.65
CA ILE A 181 4.24 4.36 -5.89
C ILE A 181 3.77 3.64 -7.14
N GLY A 182 4.72 2.97 -7.80
CA GLY A 182 4.45 1.97 -8.82
C GLY A 182 4.99 0.61 -8.37
N VAL A 183 4.32 -0.45 -8.79
CA VAL A 183 4.78 -1.83 -8.65
C VAL A 183 4.93 -2.42 -10.04
N ASN A 184 6.15 -2.87 -10.37
CA ASN A 184 6.37 -3.64 -11.58
C ASN A 184 5.77 -5.04 -11.40
N VAL A 185 4.75 -5.37 -12.18
CA VAL A 185 3.95 -6.58 -12.02
C VAL A 185 4.77 -7.84 -12.32
N LYS A 186 5.82 -7.76 -13.15
CA LYS A 186 6.66 -8.91 -13.50
C LYS A 186 7.71 -9.20 -12.43
N THR A 187 8.32 -8.17 -11.86
CA THR A 187 9.43 -8.32 -10.91
C THR A 187 8.99 -8.25 -9.45
N GLY A 188 7.83 -7.65 -9.18
CA GLY A 188 7.39 -7.29 -7.83
C GLY A 188 8.12 -6.07 -7.25
N GLU A 189 8.98 -5.40 -8.02
CA GLU A 189 9.71 -4.21 -7.55
C GLU A 189 8.74 -3.05 -7.32
N ILE A 190 8.74 -2.53 -6.09
CA ILE A 190 8.04 -1.31 -5.69
C ILE A 190 9.00 -0.11 -5.75
N PHE A 191 8.53 1.03 -6.24
CA PHE A 191 9.33 2.25 -6.35
C PHE A 191 8.47 3.52 -6.23
N PRO A 192 9.02 4.64 -5.73
CA PRO A 192 8.35 5.94 -5.78
C PRO A 192 8.03 6.37 -7.20
N ALA A 193 6.81 6.85 -7.45
CA ALA A 193 6.35 7.17 -8.79
C ALA A 193 5.41 8.38 -8.86
N THR A 194 5.37 9.01 -10.04
CA THR A 194 4.37 10.01 -10.43
C THR A 194 3.72 9.61 -11.74
N PHE A 195 2.45 9.99 -11.94
CA PHE A 195 1.63 9.53 -13.06
C PHE A 195 0.96 10.70 -13.78
N PRO A 196 1.49 11.13 -14.93
CA PRO A 196 0.88 12.19 -15.74
C PRO A 196 -0.44 11.76 -16.39
N ASP A 197 -0.61 10.47 -16.65
CA ASP A 197 -1.83 9.88 -17.21
C ASP A 197 -2.45 8.92 -16.19
N LYS A 198 -3.63 9.28 -15.70
CA LYS A 198 -4.38 8.58 -14.64
C LYS A 198 -5.71 7.99 -15.15
N GLY A 199 -5.93 8.02 -16.47
CA GLY A 199 -7.16 7.57 -17.10
C GLY A 199 -7.32 6.03 -17.14
N PRO A 200 -8.40 5.53 -17.79
CA PRO A 200 -9.51 6.29 -18.38
C PRO A 200 -10.50 6.80 -17.32
N ASP A 201 -11.47 7.60 -17.77
CA ASP A 201 -12.66 8.04 -17.01
C ASP A 201 -12.35 8.64 -15.63
N LEU A 202 -11.21 9.32 -15.49
CA LEU A 202 -10.74 9.84 -14.21
C LEU A 202 -11.79 10.72 -13.53
N GLN A 203 -12.43 11.63 -14.28
CA GLN A 203 -13.44 12.52 -13.72
C GLN A 203 -14.65 11.75 -13.17
N LEU A 204 -15.09 10.70 -13.87
CA LEU A 204 -16.22 9.87 -13.44
C LEU A 204 -15.86 9.03 -12.20
N ARG A 205 -14.69 8.38 -12.23
CA ARG A 205 -14.17 7.58 -11.11
C ARG A 205 -14.00 8.43 -9.86
N MET A 206 -13.40 9.61 -9.98
CA MET A 206 -13.24 10.55 -8.86
C MET A 206 -14.59 11.09 -8.37
N ALA A 207 -15.52 11.42 -9.27
CA ALA A 207 -16.85 11.91 -8.90
C ALA A 207 -17.63 10.89 -8.06
N ARG A 208 -17.57 9.59 -8.41
CA ARG A 208 -18.20 8.50 -7.64
C ARG A 208 -17.80 8.56 -6.17
N HIS A 209 -16.51 8.72 -5.90
CA HIS A 209 -15.98 8.74 -4.53
C HIS A 209 -16.24 10.07 -3.82
N PHE A 210 -16.16 11.19 -4.54
CA PHE A 210 -16.48 12.51 -4.01
C PHE A 210 -17.93 12.61 -3.53
N THR A 211 -18.87 11.93 -4.20
CA THR A 211 -20.28 11.87 -3.79
C THR A 211 -20.57 10.84 -2.68
N GLY A 212 -19.54 10.23 -2.09
CA GLY A 212 -19.69 9.30 -0.96
C GLY A 212 -19.98 7.85 -1.36
N GLY A 213 -19.70 7.44 -2.60
CA GLY A 213 -19.84 6.04 -2.99
C GLY A 213 -18.91 5.13 -2.18
N HIS A 214 -19.46 4.02 -1.68
CA HIS A 214 -18.72 2.93 -1.02
C HIS A 214 -18.26 1.88 -2.07
N GLN A 215 -17.26 1.07 -1.70
CA GLN A 215 -16.83 -0.08 -2.51
C GLN A 215 -17.91 -1.15 -2.52
#